data_AF-A0A1H6TIR3-F1
#
_entry.id   AF-A0A1H6TIR3-F1
#
_cell.length_a   1.000
_cell.length_b   1.000
_cell.length_c   1.000
_cell.angle_alpha   90.00
_cell.angle_beta   90.00
_cell.angle_gamma   90.00
#
_symmetry.space_group_name_H-M   'P 1'
#
loop_
_entity.id
_entity.type
_entity.pdbx_description
1 polymer ?
#
loop_
_entity_poly.entity_id
_entity_poly.type
_entity_poly.pdbx_seq_one_letter_code
_entity_poly.pdbx_strand_id
1 'polypeptide(L)' 'MENKAIYIKAVLVVFGMLILSRIPTLVSGNVDRVTLVSTAVESLFFVWGIVLIVKKK' A
#
# COMPACT_ATOMS: atom_id res chain seq x y z
N MET A 1 16.49 -4.74 -17.38
CA MET A 1 15.05 -4.76 -17.03
C MET A 1 14.77 -5.29 -15.61
N GLU A 2 15.73 -5.98 -14.98
CA GLU A 2 15.61 -6.52 -13.60
C GLU A 2 15.44 -5.46 -12.49
N ASN A 3 16.20 -4.36 -12.55
CA ASN A 3 16.16 -3.35 -11.47
C ASN A 3 14.78 -2.71 -11.29
N LYS A 4 14.03 -2.46 -12.38
CA LYS A 4 12.67 -1.89 -12.29
C LYS A 4 11.71 -2.78 -11.52
N ALA A 5 11.80 -4.10 -11.65
CA ALA A 5 10.93 -5.03 -10.93
C ALA A 5 11.27 -5.07 -9.43
N ILE A 6 12.55 -4.96 -9.06
CA ILE A 6 13.01 -4.89 -7.68
C ILE A 6 12.48 -3.62 -7.00
N TYR A 7 12.56 -2.46 -7.67
CA TYR A 7 12.03 -1.21 -7.13
C TYR A 7 10.52 -1.26 -6.89
N ILE A 8 9.73 -1.81 -7.83
CA ILE A 8 8.27 -1.89 -7.64
C ILE A 8 7.92 -2.87 -6.52
N LYS A 9 8.66 -3.97 -6.37
CA LYS A 9 8.52 -4.88 -5.22
C LYS A 9 8.85 -4.20 -3.88
N ALA A 10 9.93 -3.43 -3.83
CA ALA A 10 10.32 -2.68 -2.63
C ALA A 10 9.25 -1.65 -2.24
N VAL A 11 8.72 -0.90 -3.21
CA VAL A 11 7.61 0.04 -3.01
C VAL A 11 6.37 -0.68 -2.45
N LEU A 12 6.04 -1.86 -2.98
CA LEU A 12 4.95 -2.69 -2.47
C LEU A 12 5.16 -3.10 -1.01
N VAL A 13 6.35 -3.55 -0.64
CA VAL A 13 6.67 -3.92 0.75
C VAL A 13 6.54 -2.72 1.68
N VAL A 14 7.04 -1.55 1.29
CA VAL A 14 6.93 -0.32 2.09
C VAL A 14 5.47 0.10 2.26
N PHE A 15 4.67 0.09 1.19
CA PHE A 15 3.23 0.40 1.28
C PHE A 15 2.48 -0.61 2.16
N GLY A 16 2.79 -1.91 2.05
CA GLY A 16 2.20 -2.93 2.93
C GLY A 16 2.54 -2.67 4.40
N MET A 17 3.77 -2.24 4.70
CA MET A 17 4.22 -1.90 6.05
C MET A 17 3.54 -0.65 6.60
N LEU A 18 3.27 0.36 5.75
CA LEU A 18 2.51 1.56 6.12
C LEU A 18 1.06 1.23 6.48
N ILE A 19 0.41 0.35 5.71
CA ILE A 19 -0.95 -0.12 6.00
C ILE A 19 -0.98 -0.89 7.33
N LEU A 20 0.00 -1.77 7.59
CA LEU A 20 0.11 -2.48 8.87
C LEU A 20 0.28 -1.51 10.05
N SER A 21 1.03 -0.41 9.87
CA SER A 21 1.21 0.63 10.88
C SER A 21 -0.09 1.39 11.21
N ARG A 22 -1.09 1.37 10.34
CA ARG A 22 -2.39 2.04 10.54
C ARG A 22 -3.41 1.16 11.26
N ILE A 23 -3.21 -0.17 11.28
CA ILE A 23 -4.07 -1.14 11.98
C ILE A 23 -4.33 -0.79 13.45
N PRO A 24 -3.32 -0.44 14.28
CA PRO A 24 -3.59 -0.08 15.67
C PRO A 24 -4.52 1.12 15.80
N THR A 25 -4.41 2.13 14.92
CA THR A 25 -5.34 3.27 14.89
C THR A 25 -6.76 2.85 14.48
N LEU A 26 -6.89 1.88 13.57
CA LEU A 26 -8.17 1.31 13.15
C LEU A 26 -8.85 0.50 14.27
N VAL A 27 -8.08 -0.24 15.06
CA VAL A 27 -8.59 -1.11 16.14
C VAL A 27 -8.88 -0.33 17.43
N SER A 28 -8.15 0.76 17.71
CA SER A 28 -8.37 1.60 18.88
C SER A 28 -9.63 2.49 18.82
N GLY A 29 -10.44 2.41 17.74
CA GLY A 29 -11.71 3.12 17.63
C GLY A 29 -11.60 4.63 17.34
N ASN A 30 -10.39 5.16 17.21
CA ASN A 30 -10.12 6.57 16.89
C ASN A 30 -9.94 6.73 15.37
N VAL A 31 -10.94 6.29 14.62
CA VAL A 31 -10.90 6.31 13.14
C VAL A 31 -11.43 7.64 12.65
N ASP A 32 -10.52 8.61 12.54
CA ASP A 32 -10.79 9.87 11.87
C ASP A 32 -11.09 9.64 10.37
N ARG A 33 -11.99 10.44 9.79
CA ARG A 33 -12.39 10.33 8.37
C ARG A 33 -11.19 10.40 7.43
N VAL A 34 -10.16 11.16 7.82
CA VAL A 34 -8.91 11.27 7.07
C VAL A 34 -8.15 9.94 7.03
N THR A 35 -8.10 9.21 8.15
CA THR A 35 -7.45 7.89 8.23
C THR A 35 -8.14 6.88 7.33
N LEU A 36 -9.47 6.89 7.28
CA LEU A 36 -10.25 5.99 6.43
C LEU A 36 -9.98 6.26 4.93
N VAL A 37 -10.03 7.52 4.51
CA VAL A 37 -9.74 7.92 3.12
C VAL A 37 -8.30 7.61 2.73
N SER A 38 -7.34 7.88 3.63
CA SER A 38 -5.93 7.56 3.40
C SER A 38 -5.71 6.06 3.24
N THR A 39 -6.39 5.23 4.04
CA THR A 39 -6.30 3.76 3.96
C THR A 39 -6.90 3.22 2.65
N ALA A 40 -8.01 3.81 2.19
CA ALA A 40 -8.62 3.44 0.91
C ALA A 40 -7.71 3.81 -0.29
N VAL A 41 -7.12 5.00 -0.28
CA VAL A 41 -6.15 5.43 -1.31
C VAL A 41 -4.88 4.59 -1.28
N GLU A 42 -4.33 4.28 -0.09
CA GLU A 42 -3.18 3.38 0.05
C GLU A 42 -3.47 2.00 -0.55
N SER A 43 -4.66 1.46 -0.30
CA SER A 43 -5.09 0.17 -0.86
C SER A 43 -5.19 0.20 -2.38
N LEU A 44 -5.73 1.28 -2.96
CA LEU A 44 -5.80 1.46 -4.42
C LEU A 44 -4.41 1.58 -5.04
N PHE A 45 -3.49 2.33 -4.41
CA PHE A 45 -2.09 2.44 -4.85
C PHE A 45 -1.36 1.10 -4.77
N PHE A 46 -1.61 0.33 -3.72
CA PHE A 46 -1.03 -1.00 -3.54
C PHE A 46 -1.49 -1.96 -4.64
N VAL A 47 -2.80 -2.03 -4.91
CA VAL A 47 -3.35 -2.86 -5.99
C VAL A 47 -2.83 -2.40 -7.35
N TRP A 48 -2.77 -1.09 -7.61
CA TRP A 48 -2.18 -0.54 -8.84
C TRP A 48 -0.71 -0.98 -8.99
N GLY A 49 0.08 -0.90 -7.92
CA GLY A 49 1.47 -1.34 -7.89
C GLY A 49 1.62 -2.80 -8.29
N ILE A 50 0.75 -3.68 -7.78
CA ILE A 50 0.71 -5.11 -8.16
C ILE A 50 0.34 -5.29 -9.63
N VAL A 51 -0.72 -4.60 -10.09
CA VAL A 51 -1.17 -4.66 -11.49
C VAL A 51 -0.05 -4.25 -12.45
N LEU A 52 0.72 -3.21 -12.11
CA LEU A 52 1.87 -2.78 -12.91
C LEU A 52 3.00 -3.82 -12.96
N ILE A 53 3.25 -4.56 -11.88
CA ILE A 53 4.21 -5.68 -11.89
C ILE A 53 3.71 -6.79 -12.80
N VAL A 54 2.45 -7.19 -12.64
CA VAL A 54 1.87 -8.31 -13.39
C VAL A 54 1.80 -7.99 -14.89
N LYS A 55 1.42 -6.77 -15.25
CA LYS A 55 1.29 -6.35 -16.66
C LYS A 55 2.63 -6.11 -17.37
N LYS A 56 3.72 -5.94 -16.63
CA LYS A 56 5.08 -5.80 -17.18
C LYS A 56 5.87 -7.11 -17.27
N LYS A 57 5.34 -8.20 -16.72
CA LYS A 57 5.90 -9.54 -16.83
C LYS A 57 5.37 -10.21 -18.09
#